data_AF-A0A357V5L9-F1
#
_entry.id   AF-A0A357V5L9-F1
#
_cell.length_a   1.000
_cell.length_b   1.000
_cell.length_c   1.000
_cell.angle_alpha   90.00
_cell.angle_beta   90.00
_cell.angle_gamma   90.00
#
_symmetry.space_group_name_H-M   'P 1'
#
loop_
_entity.id
_entity.type
_entity.pdbx_description
1 polymer ?
#
loop_
_entity_poly.entity_id
_entity_poly.type
_entity_poly.pdbx_seq_one_letter_code
_entity_poly.pdbx_strand_id
1 'polypeptide(L)'
;FAALCLSLALCWTAAFPGTAMAAENVGTAKRVVNDVVTRSFGQSVQTGDGLVANETVITKGRSAIDIRLADQSSLSIGENSELILDDLVYGRDQNKVTGAFRMMSGAIRFASAGVPMDFLIKTPTATIGIRGTQFDVLVKDGSTEVAVVEGVVVVQSQFGIADVRSGQVYQVTTRRAAFADARSPGMSQAIEFMVTMLADGGGVAPQAAPYPQKETRVIVLPPFLANKDKENLLVVDLPAGKVYVELLPGLAPVHVRRIKQLVRQQFYDGLAFHFVRQDYVAETGDPSFTPGGGGGTGGSGTAIAAEFSSTPFTEGMVGMSRLKNDPDSADSRFFFALGPTARTLDGKYTAWGRVVAGMQYLKALKPANRPKAPERMTTVRVVADLYK
;
A
#
# COMPACT_ATOMS: atom_id res chain seq x y z
N PHE A 1 -35.03 -61.84 -30.21
CA PHE A 1 -34.57 -60.69 -31.01
C PHE A 1 -34.40 -59.51 -30.07
N ALA A 2 -33.20 -58.93 -30.09
CA ALA A 2 -32.72 -57.90 -29.17
C ALA A 2 -33.43 -56.56 -29.36
N ALA A 3 -33.56 -55.78 -28.28
CA ALA A 3 -33.47 -54.32 -28.32
C ALA A 3 -33.17 -53.77 -26.92
N LEU A 4 -31.90 -53.47 -26.72
CA LEU A 4 -31.31 -52.67 -25.66
C LEU A 4 -31.62 -51.19 -25.96
N CYS A 5 -32.01 -50.36 -24.99
CA CYS A 5 -31.82 -48.91 -25.08
C CYS A 5 -31.75 -48.23 -23.69
N LEU A 6 -30.68 -47.45 -23.54
CA LEU A 6 -30.16 -46.75 -22.37
C LEU A 6 -31.15 -45.76 -21.72
N SER A 7 -31.17 -45.74 -20.39
CA SER A 7 -31.64 -44.60 -19.59
C SER A 7 -30.46 -43.68 -19.23
N LEU A 8 -30.45 -42.46 -19.77
CA LEU A 8 -29.58 -41.37 -19.31
C LEU A 8 -30.12 -40.80 -17.99
N ALA A 9 -29.33 -40.89 -16.91
CA ALA A 9 -29.56 -40.14 -15.69
C ALA A 9 -28.84 -38.79 -15.78
N LEU A 10 -29.62 -37.71 -15.83
CA LEU A 10 -29.13 -36.33 -15.80
C LEU A 10 -28.85 -35.95 -14.33
N CYS A 11 -27.58 -35.87 -13.95
CA CYS A 11 -27.17 -35.42 -12.62
C CYS A 11 -27.11 -33.88 -12.61
N TRP A 12 -28.09 -33.22 -12.01
CA TRP A 12 -28.03 -31.79 -11.69
C TRP A 12 -27.15 -31.59 -10.46
N THR A 13 -25.91 -31.13 -10.66
CA THR A 13 -25.10 -30.56 -9.58
C THR A 13 -25.54 -29.12 -9.35
N ALA A 14 -26.34 -28.89 -8.32
CA ALA A 14 -26.61 -27.55 -7.80
C ALA A 14 -25.30 -26.97 -7.22
N ALA A 15 -24.74 -25.97 -7.90
CA ALA A 15 -23.65 -25.18 -7.37
C ALA A 15 -24.21 -24.25 -6.28
N PHE A 16 -23.79 -24.45 -5.04
CA PHE A 16 -24.02 -23.49 -3.96
C PHE A 16 -23.26 -22.19 -4.28
N PRO A 17 -23.90 -21.01 -4.31
CA PRO A 17 -23.17 -19.76 -4.33
C PRO A 17 -22.44 -19.61 -2.99
N GLY A 18 -21.11 -19.57 -3.04
CA GLY A 18 -20.30 -19.22 -1.87
C GLY A 18 -20.70 -17.82 -1.39
N THR A 19 -21.15 -17.72 -0.15
CA THR A 19 -21.39 -16.46 0.54
C THR A 19 -20.08 -15.67 0.61
N ALA A 20 -20.03 -14.53 -0.07
CA ALA A 20 -18.98 -13.55 0.13
C ALA A 20 -18.99 -13.12 1.61
N MET A 21 -17.89 -13.31 2.33
CA MET A 21 -17.75 -12.78 3.68
C MET A 21 -17.73 -11.26 3.61
N ALA A 22 -18.65 -10.60 4.32
CA ALA A 22 -18.66 -9.15 4.46
C ALA A 22 -17.40 -8.68 5.20
N ALA A 23 -16.82 -7.57 4.76
CA ALA A 23 -15.68 -6.94 5.44
C ALA A 23 -16.05 -6.59 6.89
N GLU A 24 -15.16 -6.88 7.83
CA GLU A 24 -15.41 -6.66 9.26
C GLU A 24 -15.42 -5.15 9.58
N ASN A 25 -16.49 -4.69 10.23
CA ASN A 25 -16.64 -3.29 10.64
C ASN A 25 -15.77 -3.04 11.88
N VAL A 26 -14.88 -2.05 11.77
CA VAL A 26 -13.91 -1.64 12.79
C VAL A 26 -14.45 -0.51 13.67
N GLY A 27 -15.36 0.30 13.15
CA GLY A 27 -15.97 1.39 13.90
C GLY A 27 -16.95 2.22 13.09
N THR A 28 -17.48 3.27 13.71
CA THR A 28 -18.41 4.21 13.08
C THR A 28 -17.88 5.63 13.21
N ALA A 29 -17.92 6.39 12.12
CA ALA A 29 -17.62 7.81 12.12
C ALA A 29 -18.69 8.57 12.92
N LYS A 30 -18.36 9.03 14.12
CA LYS A 30 -19.28 9.81 14.97
C LYS A 30 -19.34 11.26 14.59
N ARG A 31 -18.25 11.78 14.04
CA ARG A 31 -18.20 13.14 13.53
C ARG A 31 -17.18 13.23 12.42
N VAL A 32 -17.56 13.89 11.33
CA VAL A 32 -16.65 14.20 10.22
C VAL A 32 -16.70 15.70 9.98
N VAL A 33 -15.53 16.32 9.91
CA VAL A 33 -15.39 17.75 9.67
C VAL A 33 -14.56 17.96 8.42
N ASN A 34 -15.14 18.69 7.47
CA ASN A 34 -14.55 18.98 6.16
C ASN A 34 -14.22 17.71 5.36
N ASP A 35 -12.96 17.54 4.95
CA ASP A 35 -12.57 16.57 3.93
C ASP A 35 -11.84 15.39 4.57
N VAL A 36 -12.64 14.38 4.89
CA VAL A 36 -12.18 13.08 5.35
C VAL A 36 -12.60 12.04 4.33
N VAL A 37 -11.62 11.30 3.83
CA VAL A 37 -11.84 10.29 2.81
C VAL A 37 -11.30 8.97 3.28
N THR A 38 -11.95 7.90 2.84
CA THR A 38 -11.38 6.57 2.95
C THR A 38 -10.86 6.08 1.62
N ARG A 39 -9.73 5.41 1.73
CA ARG A 39 -8.95 4.92 0.62
C ARG A 39 -9.65 3.74 -0.07
N SER A 40 -10.25 2.83 0.69
CA SER A 40 -10.92 1.64 0.13
C SER A 40 -12.03 1.93 -0.88
N PHE A 41 -12.59 3.16 -0.89
CA PHE A 41 -13.65 3.55 -1.84
C PHE A 41 -13.47 4.94 -2.49
N GLY A 42 -12.43 5.71 -2.16
CA GLY A 42 -12.33 7.13 -2.55
C GLY A 42 -13.55 7.96 -2.11
N GLN A 43 -14.30 7.46 -1.12
CA GLN A 43 -15.55 8.05 -0.66
C GLN A 43 -15.26 9.06 0.44
N SER A 44 -15.95 10.19 0.36
CA SER A 44 -16.05 11.09 1.49
C SER A 44 -16.73 10.33 2.62
N VAL A 45 -16.08 10.24 3.76
CA VAL A 45 -16.69 9.70 4.97
C VAL A 45 -17.74 10.69 5.44
N GLN A 46 -18.92 10.21 5.75
CA GLN A 46 -19.98 10.98 6.38
C GLN A 46 -20.16 10.55 7.83
N THR A 47 -20.78 11.43 8.61
CA THR A 47 -21.16 11.07 9.98
C THR A 47 -22.19 9.94 9.94
N GLY A 48 -21.93 8.86 10.66
CA GLY A 48 -22.73 7.64 10.68
C GLY A 48 -22.17 6.51 9.83
N ASP A 49 -21.17 6.77 8.98
CA ASP A 49 -20.58 5.74 8.13
C ASP A 49 -19.81 4.70 8.95
N GLY A 50 -19.97 3.43 8.56
CA GLY A 50 -19.18 2.34 9.06
C GLY A 50 -17.81 2.31 8.39
N LEU A 51 -16.76 2.21 9.20
CA LEU A 51 -15.39 2.03 8.74
C LEU A 51 -15.01 0.57 8.87
N VAL A 52 -14.30 0.04 7.88
CA VAL A 52 -13.97 -1.39 7.80
C VAL A 52 -12.49 -1.64 8.00
N ALA A 53 -12.14 -2.87 8.31
CA ALA A 53 -10.75 -3.28 8.43
C ALA A 53 -9.98 -3.12 7.12
N ASN A 54 -8.68 -2.85 7.25
CA ASN A 54 -7.71 -2.51 6.21
C ASN A 54 -8.01 -1.22 5.43
N GLU A 55 -8.94 -0.40 5.92
CA GLU A 55 -9.26 0.89 5.34
C GLU A 55 -8.26 1.96 5.78
N THR A 56 -7.84 2.82 4.85
CA THR A 56 -7.02 3.99 5.21
C THR A 56 -7.91 5.20 5.31
N VAL A 57 -7.92 5.83 6.48
CA VAL A 57 -8.58 7.09 6.75
C VAL A 57 -7.59 8.22 6.51
N ILE A 58 -7.96 9.15 5.64
CA ILE A 58 -7.15 10.31 5.28
C ILE A 58 -7.93 11.58 5.63
N THR A 59 -7.36 12.41 6.49
CA THR A 59 -7.88 13.74 6.83
C THR A 59 -7.03 14.80 6.14
N LYS A 60 -7.64 15.64 5.31
CA LYS A 60 -6.89 16.72 4.63
C LYS A 60 -6.65 17.90 5.57
N GLY A 61 -6.07 18.97 5.03
CA GLY A 61 -5.92 20.23 5.76
C GLY A 61 -7.26 20.72 6.30
N ARG A 62 -7.24 21.22 7.53
CA ARG A 62 -8.42 21.69 8.26
C ARG A 62 -9.55 20.66 8.34
N SER A 63 -9.21 19.37 8.42
CA SER A 63 -10.20 18.30 8.50
C SER A 63 -9.95 17.45 9.73
N ALA A 64 -11.02 16.87 10.28
CA ALA A 64 -10.92 16.00 11.44
C ALA A 64 -12.05 14.97 11.41
N ILE A 65 -11.80 13.80 12.02
CA ILE A 65 -12.80 12.77 12.21
C ILE A 65 -12.71 12.23 13.64
N ASP A 66 -13.87 11.95 14.23
CA ASP A 66 -13.99 11.16 15.45
C ASP A 66 -14.64 9.82 15.12
N ILE A 67 -13.97 8.73 15.50
CA ILE A 67 -14.39 7.36 15.23
C ILE A 67 -14.70 6.69 16.57
N ARG A 68 -15.88 6.09 16.67
CA ARG A 68 -16.21 5.15 17.74
C ARG A 68 -15.90 3.74 17.26
N LEU A 69 -14.91 3.10 17.86
CA LEU A 69 -14.57 1.70 17.57
C LEU A 69 -15.64 0.75 18.14
N ALA A 70 -15.66 -0.50 17.68
CA ALA A 70 -16.69 -1.45 18.09
C ALA A 70 -16.69 -1.73 19.62
N ASP A 71 -15.54 -1.63 20.28
CA ASP A 71 -15.36 -1.76 21.74
C ASP A 71 -15.74 -0.49 22.52
N GLN A 72 -16.34 0.50 21.86
CA GLN A 72 -16.68 1.82 22.38
C GLN A 72 -15.50 2.78 22.61
N SER A 73 -14.26 2.38 22.34
CA SER A 73 -13.12 3.29 22.40
C SER A 73 -13.26 4.41 21.37
N SER A 74 -12.72 5.59 21.67
CA SER A 74 -12.73 6.74 20.76
C SER A 74 -11.36 6.95 20.13
N LEU A 75 -11.35 7.11 18.81
CA LEU A 75 -10.19 7.46 18.02
C LEU A 75 -10.49 8.74 17.23
N SER A 76 -9.86 9.83 17.62
CA SER A 76 -9.94 11.10 16.92
C SER A 76 -8.69 11.30 16.06
N ILE A 77 -8.88 11.76 14.83
CA ILE A 77 -7.81 11.98 13.85
C ILE A 77 -7.87 13.44 13.38
N GLY A 78 -6.75 14.15 13.53
CA GLY A 78 -6.60 15.56 13.19
C GLY A 78 -6.20 15.79 11.75
N GLU A 79 -5.97 17.03 11.35
CA GLU A 79 -5.66 17.37 9.95
C GLU A 79 -4.34 16.76 9.45
N ASN A 80 -4.23 16.63 8.12
CA ASN A 80 -3.04 16.12 7.43
C ASN A 80 -2.59 14.74 7.94
N SER A 81 -3.55 13.91 8.34
CA SER A 81 -3.28 12.58 8.87
C SER A 81 -3.60 11.49 7.87
N GLU A 82 -2.80 10.44 7.92
CA GLU A 82 -3.03 9.20 7.17
C GLU A 82 -2.86 8.04 8.14
N LEU A 83 -3.96 7.32 8.38
CA LEU A 83 -4.05 6.21 9.32
C LEU A 83 -4.70 5.01 8.64
N ILE A 84 -4.05 3.85 8.71
CA ILE A 84 -4.61 2.58 8.29
C ILE A 84 -5.24 1.91 9.52
N LEU A 85 -6.52 1.61 9.41
CA LEU A 85 -7.27 0.75 10.32
C LEU A 85 -6.92 -0.70 9.95
N ASP A 86 -5.89 -1.31 10.54
CA ASP A 86 -5.52 -2.73 10.27
C ASP A 86 -6.62 -3.66 10.83
N ASP A 87 -6.56 -4.96 10.52
CA ASP A 87 -7.51 -5.96 11.05
C ASP A 87 -7.60 -5.89 12.59
N LEU A 88 -8.75 -5.43 13.07
CA LEU A 88 -9.12 -5.54 14.48
C LEU A 88 -9.70 -6.92 14.70
N VAL A 89 -8.94 -7.81 15.32
CA VAL A 89 -9.43 -9.11 15.74
C VAL A 89 -10.04 -8.95 17.12
N TYR A 90 -11.37 -8.87 17.16
CA TYR A 90 -12.13 -8.96 18.40
C TYR A 90 -12.18 -10.42 18.85
N GLY A 91 -11.71 -10.72 20.06
CA GLY A 91 -11.86 -12.06 20.63
C GLY A 91 -13.35 -12.45 20.71
N ARG A 92 -13.67 -13.75 20.55
CA ARG A 92 -15.07 -14.27 20.56
C ARG A 92 -15.92 -13.81 21.74
N ASP A 93 -15.29 -13.45 22.86
CA ASP A 93 -15.97 -13.05 24.09
C ASP A 93 -16.04 -11.52 24.26
N GLN A 94 -15.63 -10.73 23.25
CA GLN A 94 -15.56 -9.25 23.24
C GLN A 94 -14.71 -8.61 24.35
N ASN A 95 -14.13 -9.40 25.25
CA ASN A 95 -13.34 -8.97 26.41
C ASN A 95 -11.85 -8.72 26.13
N LYS A 96 -11.41 -8.86 24.87
CA LYS A 96 -10.03 -8.60 24.46
C LYS A 96 -10.00 -8.13 23.01
N VAL A 97 -9.54 -6.91 22.80
CA VAL A 97 -9.29 -6.36 21.46
C VAL A 97 -7.82 -6.59 21.12
N THR A 98 -7.56 -7.28 20.01
CA THR A 98 -6.22 -7.43 19.46
C THR A 98 -6.20 -6.83 18.07
N GLY A 99 -5.27 -5.94 17.79
CA GLY A 99 -5.23 -5.29 16.47
C GLY A 99 -4.08 -4.31 16.37
N ALA A 100 -3.93 -3.73 15.20
CA ALA A 100 -2.97 -2.66 14.98
C ALA A 100 -3.59 -1.49 14.23
N PHE A 101 -3.08 -0.29 14.46
CA PHE A 101 -3.22 0.81 13.51
C PHE A 101 -1.84 1.12 12.94
N ARG A 102 -1.80 1.58 11.69
CA ARG A 102 -0.56 2.08 11.09
C ARG A 102 -0.72 3.55 10.78
N MET A 103 0.03 4.38 11.47
CA MET A 103 -0.03 5.83 11.33
C MET A 103 1.18 6.30 10.52
N MET A 104 0.91 6.92 9.37
CA MET A 104 1.95 7.41 8.46
C MET A 104 2.32 8.86 8.76
N SER A 105 1.33 9.69 9.08
CA SER A 105 1.52 11.10 9.41
C SER A 105 0.33 11.66 10.19
N GLY A 106 0.53 12.86 10.75
CA GLY A 106 -0.53 13.67 11.34
C GLY A 106 -0.66 13.46 12.84
N ALA A 107 -1.83 13.74 13.41
CA ALA A 107 -2.07 13.67 14.84
C ALA A 107 -3.32 12.83 15.15
N ILE A 108 -3.24 12.03 16.20
CA ILE A 108 -4.38 11.28 16.73
C ILE A 108 -4.52 11.47 18.23
N ARG A 109 -5.75 11.34 18.71
CA ARG A 109 -6.08 11.08 20.11
C ARG A 109 -6.78 9.75 20.20
N PHE A 110 -6.34 8.92 21.13
CA PHE A 110 -7.01 7.68 21.46
C PHE A 110 -7.45 7.71 22.92
N ALA A 111 -8.66 7.23 23.20
CA ALA A 111 -9.14 6.99 24.54
C ALA A 111 -9.90 5.65 24.61
N SER A 112 -9.47 4.78 25.52
CA SER A 112 -10.10 3.48 25.77
C SER A 112 -11.45 3.63 26.49
N ALA A 113 -12.40 2.75 26.18
CA ALA A 113 -13.66 2.64 26.93
C ALA A 113 -13.56 1.83 28.25
N GLY A 114 -12.35 1.65 28.80
CA GLY A 114 -12.12 0.89 30.03
C GLY A 114 -12.03 -0.64 29.81
N VAL A 115 -11.93 -1.07 28.55
CA VAL A 115 -11.69 -2.48 28.18
C VAL A 115 -10.18 -2.75 28.14
N PRO A 116 -9.67 -3.85 28.72
CA PRO A 116 -8.29 -4.27 28.50
C PRO A 116 -8.03 -4.53 27.02
N MET A 117 -7.10 -3.77 26.42
CA MET A 117 -6.75 -3.90 25.01
C MET A 117 -5.29 -4.31 24.84
N ASP A 118 -5.04 -5.27 23.95
CA ASP A 118 -3.71 -5.60 23.43
C ASP A 118 -3.59 -4.97 22.03
N PHE A 119 -3.47 -3.64 22.02
CA PHE A 119 -3.54 -2.84 20.80
C PHE A 119 -2.20 -2.18 20.46
N LEU A 120 -1.81 -2.21 19.18
CA LEU A 120 -0.56 -1.62 18.71
C LEU A 120 -0.80 -0.45 17.75
N ILE A 121 -0.09 0.66 17.92
CA ILE A 121 0.02 1.69 16.90
C ILE A 121 1.43 1.66 16.33
N LYS A 122 1.55 1.35 15.04
CA LYS A 122 2.82 1.34 14.32
C LYS A 122 3.00 2.68 13.62
N THR A 123 4.14 3.30 13.86
CA THR A 123 4.59 4.50 13.17
C THR A 123 5.92 4.21 12.46
N PRO A 124 6.43 5.12 11.62
CA PRO A 124 7.73 4.93 10.97
C PRO A 124 8.90 4.77 11.94
N THR A 125 8.79 5.26 13.18
CA THR A 125 9.90 5.25 14.15
C THR A 125 9.62 4.47 15.43
N ALA A 126 8.38 4.08 15.72
CA ALA A 126 8.03 3.37 16.94
C ALA A 126 6.83 2.44 16.78
N THR A 127 6.72 1.47 17.68
CA THR A 127 5.51 0.70 17.92
C THR A 127 5.01 1.02 19.33
N ILE A 128 3.75 1.38 19.44
CA ILE A 128 3.11 1.89 20.65
C ILE A 128 2.09 0.85 21.11
N GLY A 129 2.38 0.15 22.21
CA GLY A 129 1.45 -0.74 22.88
C GLY A 129 0.57 0.01 23.86
N ILE A 130 -0.74 -0.09 23.68
CA ILE A 130 -1.74 0.56 24.53
C ILE A 130 -2.09 -0.37 25.69
N ARG A 131 -2.22 0.18 26.91
CA ARG A 131 -2.78 -0.53 28.08
C ARG A 131 -3.92 0.26 28.71
N GLY A 132 -5.08 0.30 28.06
CA GLY A 132 -6.34 0.83 28.62
C GLY A 132 -6.29 2.32 29.00
N THR A 133 -5.90 3.19 28.07
CA THR A 133 -5.50 4.57 28.37
C THR A 133 -6.03 5.64 27.44
N GLN A 134 -5.86 6.91 27.84
CA GLN A 134 -5.98 8.08 26.97
C GLN A 134 -4.60 8.68 26.67
N PHE A 135 -4.29 8.86 25.38
CA PHE A 135 -3.03 9.44 24.94
C PHE A 135 -3.15 10.06 23.54
N ASP A 136 -2.18 10.91 23.23
CA ASP A 136 -2.06 11.61 21.97
C ASP A 136 -0.79 11.13 21.25
N VAL A 137 -0.84 11.01 19.92
CA VAL A 137 0.32 10.69 19.07
C VAL A 137 0.43 11.69 17.94
N LEU A 138 1.64 12.20 17.70
CA LEU A 138 1.98 13.00 16.53
C LEU A 138 3.06 12.27 15.72
N VAL A 139 2.81 12.09 14.42
CA VAL A 139 3.83 11.64 13.46
C VAL A 139 4.09 12.77 12.48
N LYS A 140 5.28 13.36 12.58
CA LYS A 140 5.68 14.51 11.74
C LYS A 140 7.19 14.48 11.47
N ASP A 141 7.57 14.77 10.24
CA ASP A 141 8.98 14.91 9.82
C ASP A 141 9.88 13.72 10.21
N GLY A 142 9.34 12.50 10.12
CA GLY A 142 10.07 11.29 10.50
C GLY A 142 10.31 11.15 12.00
N SER A 143 9.52 11.82 12.82
CA SER A 143 9.49 11.68 14.28
C SER A 143 8.12 11.22 14.75
N THR A 144 8.11 10.49 15.87
CA THR A 144 6.90 10.09 16.60
C THR A 144 6.98 10.70 17.99
N GLU A 145 5.94 11.42 18.39
CA GLU A 145 5.79 11.94 19.75
C GLU A 145 4.54 11.34 20.38
N VAL A 146 4.66 10.85 21.60
CA VAL A 146 3.60 10.23 22.38
C VAL A 146 3.43 10.99 23.68
N ALA A 147 2.23 11.50 23.96
CA ALA A 147 1.90 12.16 25.21
C ALA A 147 0.75 11.45 25.90
N VAL A 148 1.00 10.91 27.10
CA VAL A 148 0.01 10.13 27.83
C VAL A 148 -0.75 11.04 28.78
N VAL A 149 -2.07 11.08 28.59
CA VAL A 149 -2.97 11.86 29.46
C VAL A 149 -3.28 11.03 30.69
N GLU A 150 -3.76 9.80 30.48
CA GLU A 150 -4.16 8.87 31.55
C GLU A 150 -3.54 7.49 31.35
N GLY A 151 -3.00 6.90 32.43
CA GLY A 151 -2.50 5.52 32.50
C GLY A 151 -1.07 5.31 31.97
N VAL A 152 -0.79 4.16 31.33
CA VAL A 152 0.52 3.81 30.78
C VAL A 152 0.45 3.34 29.32
N VAL A 153 1.43 3.76 28.52
CA VAL A 153 1.66 3.33 27.14
C VAL A 153 3.09 2.80 27.02
N VAL A 154 3.27 1.67 26.34
CA VAL A 154 4.59 1.08 26.09
C VAL A 154 5.07 1.50 24.71
N VAL A 155 6.20 2.18 24.61
CA VAL A 155 6.78 2.61 23.34
C VAL A 155 8.04 1.79 23.05
N GLN A 156 8.00 1.00 21.99
CA GLN A 156 9.14 0.25 21.49
C GLN A 156 9.73 0.94 20.25
N SER A 157 11.04 1.15 20.26
CA SER A 157 11.80 1.71 19.14
C SER A 157 13.14 0.98 18.97
N GLN A 158 13.94 1.40 17.97
CA GLN A 158 15.31 0.91 17.82
C GLN A 158 16.22 1.25 19.02
N PHE A 159 15.82 2.18 19.89
CA PHE A 159 16.57 2.58 21.08
C PHE A 159 16.15 1.81 22.34
N GLY A 160 15.20 0.88 22.23
CA GLY A 160 14.68 0.09 23.34
C GLY A 160 13.19 0.33 23.62
N ILE A 161 12.77 -0.11 24.80
CA ILE A 161 11.38 -0.06 25.26
C ILE A 161 11.28 0.98 26.39
N ALA A 162 10.27 1.84 26.33
CA ALA A 162 9.99 2.84 27.35
C ALA A 162 8.52 2.76 27.78
N ASP A 163 8.29 2.77 29.10
CA ASP A 163 6.95 2.94 29.67
C ASP A 163 6.67 4.43 29.87
N VAL A 164 5.72 4.97 29.13
CA VAL A 164 5.29 6.37 29.19
C VAL A 164 4.03 6.44 30.04
N ARG A 165 4.08 7.18 31.14
CA ARG A 165 2.98 7.28 32.13
C ARG A 165 2.22 8.59 32.00
N SER A 166 1.08 8.68 32.67
CA SER A 166 0.29 9.91 32.83
C SER A 166 1.15 11.15 33.02
N GLY A 167 0.90 12.18 32.20
CA GLY A 167 1.60 13.45 32.23
C GLY A 167 2.96 13.44 31.53
N GLN A 168 3.48 12.28 31.11
CA GLN A 168 4.77 12.18 30.44
C GLN A 168 4.63 12.29 28.92
N VAL A 169 5.69 12.81 28.31
CA VAL A 169 5.86 12.89 26.86
C VAL A 169 7.12 12.16 26.47
N TYR A 170 7.05 11.37 25.39
CA TYR A 170 8.16 10.61 24.87
C TYR A 170 8.29 10.85 23.36
N GLN A 171 9.50 11.19 22.93
CA GLN A 171 9.81 11.51 21.54
C GLN A 171 10.78 10.49 20.97
N VAL A 172 10.47 10.00 19.77
CA VAL A 172 11.26 9.02 19.03
C VAL A 172 11.53 9.56 17.63
N THR A 173 12.81 9.84 17.36
CA THR A 173 13.31 10.26 16.03
C THR A 173 14.14 9.15 15.42
N THR A 174 14.64 9.34 14.20
CA THR A 174 15.61 8.41 13.58
C THR A 174 16.96 8.36 14.30
N ARG A 175 17.27 9.34 15.16
CA ARG A 175 18.60 9.49 15.80
C ARG A 175 18.60 9.30 17.32
N ARG A 176 17.48 9.51 17.99
CA ARG A 176 17.35 9.37 19.45
C ARG A 176 15.91 9.10 19.88
N ALA A 177 15.77 8.53 21.08
CA ALA A 177 14.52 8.51 21.83
C ALA A 177 14.73 9.07 23.25
N ALA A 178 13.83 9.93 23.72
CA ALA A 178 13.95 10.57 25.03
C ALA A 178 12.59 11.04 25.56
N PHE A 179 12.48 11.15 26.89
CA PHE A 179 11.41 11.88 27.54
C PHE A 179 11.56 13.39 27.31
N ALA A 180 10.43 14.08 27.24
CA ALA A 180 10.35 15.53 27.14
C ALA A 180 9.53 16.09 28.31
N ASP A 181 9.87 17.30 28.76
CA ASP A 181 9.21 17.97 29.89
C ASP A 181 7.76 18.39 29.56
N ALA A 182 7.47 18.59 28.27
CA ALA A 182 6.16 18.98 27.77
C ALA A 182 5.97 18.54 26.32
N ARG A 183 4.72 18.64 25.84
CA ARG A 183 4.36 18.43 24.44
C ARG A 183 5.08 19.45 23.56
N SER A 184 5.55 19.01 22.39
CA SER A 184 6.08 19.93 21.40
C SER A 184 5.02 20.95 20.95
N PRO A 185 5.43 22.14 20.47
CA PRO A 185 4.49 23.10 19.91
C PRO A 185 3.63 22.52 18.79
N GLY A 186 4.23 21.66 17.95
CA GLY A 186 3.52 20.99 16.86
C GLY A 186 2.43 20.05 17.37
N MET A 187 2.71 19.31 18.44
CA MET A 187 1.74 18.40 19.05
C MET A 187 0.60 19.16 19.73
N SER A 188 0.92 20.19 20.51
CA SER A 188 -0.09 21.02 21.19
C SER A 188 -1.04 21.66 20.18
N GLN A 189 -0.51 22.26 19.11
CA GLN A 189 -1.31 22.88 18.06
C GLN A 189 -2.20 21.86 17.33
N ALA A 190 -1.64 20.72 16.92
CA ALA A 190 -2.39 19.72 16.17
C ALA A 190 -3.55 19.13 16.99
N ILE A 191 -3.31 18.84 18.27
CA ILE A 191 -4.33 18.30 19.16
C ILE A 191 -5.39 19.36 19.51
N GLU A 192 -4.99 20.59 19.82
CA GLU A 192 -5.93 21.69 20.09
C GLU A 192 -6.81 21.98 18.88
N PHE A 193 -6.21 22.03 17.69
CA PHE A 193 -6.95 22.23 16.44
C PHE A 193 -7.95 21.10 16.18
N MET A 194 -7.53 19.84 16.30
CA MET A 194 -8.39 18.67 16.15
C MET A 194 -9.56 18.70 17.13
N VAL A 195 -9.29 18.92 18.43
CA VAL A 195 -10.32 18.97 19.48
C VAL A 195 -11.31 20.11 19.21
N THR A 196 -10.83 21.29 18.83
CA THR A 196 -11.68 22.45 18.52
C THR A 196 -12.59 22.15 17.33
N MET A 197 -12.06 21.59 16.24
CA MET A 197 -12.87 21.20 15.08
C MET A 197 -13.96 20.18 15.43
N LEU A 198 -13.63 19.23 16.30
CA LEU A 198 -14.56 18.17 16.72
C LEU A 198 -15.54 18.62 17.81
N ALA A 199 -15.32 19.77 18.45
CA ALA A 199 -16.24 20.37 19.40
C ALA A 199 -17.30 21.25 18.70
N ASP A 200 -16.88 22.22 17.89
CA ASP A 200 -17.76 23.27 17.37
C ASP A 200 -18.43 22.88 16.06
N GLY A 201 -19.76 22.81 16.04
CA GLY A 201 -20.58 22.48 14.86
C GLY A 201 -20.52 23.50 13.70
N GLY A 202 -19.37 24.14 13.44
CA GLY A 202 -19.22 25.22 12.48
C GLY A 202 -17.92 25.12 11.69
N GLY A 203 -18.04 24.92 10.38
CA GLY A 203 -16.97 25.26 9.46
C GLY A 203 -16.76 26.78 9.47
N VAL A 204 -15.52 27.21 9.74
CA VAL A 204 -15.09 28.56 9.38
C VAL A 204 -14.48 28.48 7.98
N ALA A 205 -15.17 29.07 7.01
CA ALA A 205 -14.65 29.29 5.66
C ALA A 205 -13.61 30.42 5.68
N PRO A 206 -12.39 30.22 5.16
CA PRO A 206 -11.48 31.30 4.84
C PRO A 206 -11.63 31.66 3.38
N GLN A 207 -11.73 32.95 3.16
CA GLN A 207 -11.73 33.67 1.90
C GLN A 207 -10.55 33.24 1.01
N ALA A 208 -10.84 33.05 -0.28
CA ALA A 208 -9.89 32.57 -1.28
C ALA A 208 -8.77 33.58 -1.53
N ALA A 209 -7.53 33.19 -1.24
CA ALA A 209 -6.40 33.63 -2.04
C ALA A 209 -6.41 32.80 -3.35
N PRO A 210 -6.21 33.39 -4.53
CA PRO A 210 -6.16 32.62 -5.77
C PRO A 210 -4.89 31.78 -5.75
N TYR A 211 -5.04 30.48 -5.54
CA TYR A 211 -3.96 29.50 -5.59
C TYR A 211 -4.23 28.47 -6.70
N PRO A 212 -3.15 28.00 -7.36
CA PRO A 212 -3.22 27.31 -8.63
C PRO A 212 -3.98 25.99 -8.49
N GLN A 213 -4.85 25.68 -9.45
CA GLN A 213 -5.56 24.41 -9.47
C GLN A 213 -4.56 23.26 -9.46
N LYS A 214 -4.51 22.52 -8.35
CA LYS A 214 -3.88 21.20 -8.32
C LYS A 214 -4.91 20.24 -8.90
N GLU A 215 -4.73 19.89 -10.17
CA GLU A 215 -5.56 18.93 -10.90
C GLU A 215 -5.84 17.71 -10.03
N THR A 216 -7.11 17.48 -9.70
CA THR A 216 -7.54 16.20 -9.15
C THR A 216 -7.44 15.20 -10.31
N ARG A 217 -6.37 14.40 -10.35
CA ARG A 217 -6.25 13.34 -11.34
C ARG A 217 -7.31 12.28 -11.03
N VAL A 218 -8.44 12.36 -11.71
CA VAL A 218 -9.37 11.23 -11.83
C VAL A 218 -8.57 10.12 -12.51
N ILE A 219 -8.26 9.04 -11.78
CA ILE A 219 -7.59 7.87 -12.36
C ILE A 219 -8.64 7.09 -13.14
N VAL A 220 -8.83 7.51 -14.40
CA VAL A 220 -9.66 6.79 -15.37
C VAL A 220 -8.78 5.70 -15.98
N LEU A 221 -9.03 4.45 -15.60
CA LEU A 221 -8.49 3.32 -16.36
C LEU A 221 -9.04 3.37 -17.78
N PRO A 222 -8.23 3.05 -18.80
CA PRO A 222 -8.74 2.84 -20.14
C PRO A 222 -9.95 1.86 -20.12
N PRO A 223 -11.05 2.14 -20.84
CA PRO A 223 -12.28 1.34 -20.73
C PRO A 223 -12.09 -0.17 -20.94
N PHE A 224 -11.15 -0.56 -21.80
CA PHE A 224 -10.83 -1.97 -22.05
C PHE A 224 -10.14 -2.69 -20.87
N LEU A 225 -9.68 -1.95 -19.86
CA LEU A 225 -9.13 -2.48 -18.61
C LEU A 225 -10.13 -2.45 -17.45
N ALA A 226 -11.33 -1.89 -17.64
CA ALA A 226 -12.32 -1.70 -16.57
C ALA A 226 -12.74 -3.02 -15.90
N ASN A 227 -12.82 -4.11 -16.68
CA ASN A 227 -13.22 -5.43 -16.22
C ASN A 227 -12.04 -6.32 -15.80
N LYS A 228 -10.80 -5.83 -15.89
CA LYS A 228 -9.63 -6.58 -15.42
C LYS A 228 -9.57 -6.50 -13.90
N ASP A 229 -9.10 -7.60 -13.28
CA ASP A 229 -8.80 -7.60 -11.86
C ASP A 229 -7.68 -6.59 -11.58
N LYS A 230 -8.03 -5.50 -10.88
CA LYS A 230 -7.12 -4.40 -10.58
C LYS A 230 -5.97 -4.85 -9.67
N GLU A 231 -6.16 -5.90 -8.87
CA GLU A 231 -5.09 -6.48 -8.05
C GLU A 231 -4.06 -7.20 -8.91
N ASN A 232 -4.46 -7.70 -10.08
CA ASN A 232 -3.58 -8.33 -11.06
C ASN A 232 -3.25 -7.43 -12.25
N LEU A 233 -3.28 -6.12 -12.04
CA LEU A 233 -2.91 -5.13 -13.03
C LEU A 233 -1.89 -4.17 -12.42
N LEU A 234 -0.74 -4.00 -13.06
CA LEU A 234 0.23 -2.96 -12.73
C LEU A 234 0.11 -1.80 -13.71
N VAL A 235 0.40 -0.60 -13.24
CA VAL A 235 0.75 0.52 -14.10
C VAL A 235 2.20 0.93 -13.84
N VAL A 236 2.95 1.05 -14.91
CA VAL A 236 4.32 1.57 -14.95
C VAL A 236 4.24 2.93 -15.63
N ASP A 237 4.53 3.98 -14.88
CA ASP A 237 4.61 5.34 -15.40
C ASP A 237 5.98 5.59 -16.01
N LEU A 238 6.01 5.93 -17.29
CA LEU A 238 7.18 6.43 -18.00
C LEU A 238 6.97 7.92 -18.32
N PRO A 239 8.04 8.70 -18.55
CA PRO A 239 7.91 10.09 -19.00
C PRO A 239 7.06 10.22 -20.28
N ALA A 240 7.13 9.23 -21.17
CA ALA A 240 6.37 9.20 -22.43
C ALA A 240 4.91 8.77 -22.27
N GLY A 241 4.54 8.09 -21.16
CA GLY A 241 3.18 7.60 -20.94
C GLY A 241 3.10 6.36 -20.03
N LYS A 242 1.88 5.84 -19.89
CA LYS A 242 1.57 4.70 -19.00
C LYS A 242 1.65 3.37 -19.74
N VAL A 243 2.33 2.40 -19.15
CA VAL A 243 2.33 1.00 -19.56
C VAL A 243 1.53 0.19 -18.55
N TYR A 244 0.55 -0.58 -19.01
CA TYR A 244 -0.25 -1.45 -18.15
C TYR A 244 0.16 -2.90 -18.34
N VAL A 245 0.40 -3.61 -17.25
CA VAL A 245 0.85 -5.00 -17.24
C VAL A 245 -0.15 -5.85 -16.47
N GLU A 246 -0.79 -6.81 -17.13
CA GLU A 246 -1.58 -7.86 -16.48
C GLU A 246 -0.63 -8.91 -15.88
N LEU A 247 -0.80 -9.18 -14.59
CA LEU A 247 -0.07 -10.18 -13.84
C LEU A 247 -0.68 -11.56 -14.07
N LEU A 248 0.16 -12.59 -14.16
CA LEU A 248 -0.23 -13.95 -14.54
C LEU A 248 0.01 -14.92 -13.37
N PRO A 249 -0.76 -14.85 -12.27
CA PRO A 249 -0.56 -15.73 -11.10
C PRO A 249 -0.80 -17.21 -11.42
N GLY A 250 -1.51 -17.54 -12.51
CA GLY A 250 -1.65 -18.92 -12.98
C GLY A 250 -0.39 -19.49 -13.62
N LEU A 251 0.57 -18.65 -14.04
CA LEU A 251 1.86 -19.09 -14.58
C LEU A 251 2.97 -19.02 -13.53
N ALA A 252 3.01 -17.95 -12.75
CA ALA A 252 4.10 -17.68 -11.81
C ALA A 252 3.59 -17.04 -10.51
N PRO A 253 2.85 -17.79 -9.67
CA PRO A 253 2.22 -17.26 -8.46
C PRO A 253 3.22 -16.67 -7.44
N VAL A 254 4.42 -17.25 -7.32
CA VAL A 254 5.46 -16.74 -6.40
C VAL A 254 6.04 -15.44 -6.91
N HIS A 255 6.37 -15.36 -8.21
CA HIS A 255 6.88 -14.14 -8.83
C HIS A 255 5.85 -13.02 -8.80
N VAL A 256 4.58 -13.30 -9.12
CA VAL A 256 3.51 -12.29 -9.05
C VAL A 256 3.37 -11.73 -7.63
N ARG A 257 3.42 -12.58 -6.61
CA ARG A 257 3.40 -12.13 -5.20
C ARG A 257 4.61 -11.25 -4.88
N ARG A 258 5.81 -11.66 -5.32
CA ARG A 258 7.05 -10.90 -5.10
C ARG A 258 7.02 -9.54 -5.78
N ILE A 259 6.60 -9.48 -7.04
CA ILE A 259 6.46 -8.23 -7.78
C ILE A 259 5.48 -7.29 -7.07
N LYS A 260 4.29 -7.77 -6.68
CA LYS A 260 3.33 -6.95 -5.92
C LYS A 260 3.93 -6.42 -4.61
N GLN A 261 4.67 -7.25 -3.89
CA GLN A 261 5.35 -6.83 -2.65
C GLN A 261 6.34 -5.69 -2.92
N LEU A 262 7.23 -5.85 -3.89
CA LEU A 262 8.25 -4.84 -4.22
C LEU A 262 7.61 -3.54 -4.76
N VAL A 263 6.57 -3.66 -5.58
CA VAL A 263 5.78 -2.50 -6.06
C VAL A 263 5.15 -1.73 -4.91
N ARG A 264 4.53 -2.42 -3.94
CA ARG A 264 3.92 -1.80 -2.75
C ARG A 264 4.93 -1.17 -1.80
N GLN A 265 6.15 -1.70 -1.78
CA GLN A 265 7.29 -1.10 -1.09
C GLN A 265 7.92 0.07 -1.87
N GLN A 266 7.34 0.45 -3.02
CA GLN A 266 7.85 1.49 -3.92
C GLN A 266 9.29 1.23 -4.42
N PHE A 267 9.73 -0.03 -4.39
CA PHE A 267 11.11 -0.41 -4.71
C PHE A 267 11.51 -0.05 -6.16
N TYR A 268 10.56 -0.12 -7.08
CA TYR A 268 10.79 0.11 -8.51
C TYR A 268 10.78 1.58 -8.91
N ASP A 269 10.37 2.50 -8.03
CA ASP A 269 10.26 3.92 -8.34
C ASP A 269 11.64 4.50 -8.66
N GLY A 270 11.73 5.16 -9.81
CA GLY A 270 12.97 5.72 -10.33
C GLY A 270 13.95 4.71 -10.91
N LEU A 271 13.69 3.39 -10.91
CA LEU A 271 14.65 2.42 -11.43
C LEU A 271 14.79 2.49 -12.96
N ALA A 272 16.02 2.28 -13.41
CA ALA A 272 16.45 2.51 -14.79
C ALA A 272 16.24 1.28 -15.69
N PHE A 273 15.83 1.56 -16.93
CA PHE A 273 16.06 0.65 -18.05
C PHE A 273 17.54 0.65 -18.40
N HIS A 274 18.27 -0.29 -17.82
CA HIS A 274 19.73 -0.35 -17.92
C HIS A 274 20.21 -1.15 -19.14
N PHE A 275 19.32 -1.91 -19.78
CA PHE A 275 19.59 -2.60 -21.04
C PHE A 275 18.34 -2.59 -21.94
N VAL A 276 18.49 -2.16 -23.17
CA VAL A 276 17.42 -2.10 -24.17
C VAL A 276 17.96 -2.56 -25.52
N ARG A 277 17.38 -3.61 -26.07
CA ARG A 277 17.62 -4.06 -27.44
C ARG A 277 16.27 -4.30 -28.11
N GLN A 278 15.95 -3.47 -29.11
CA GLN A 278 14.62 -3.38 -29.73
C GLN A 278 14.09 -4.70 -30.30
N ASP A 279 14.97 -5.50 -30.91
CA ASP A 279 14.59 -6.81 -31.44
C ASP A 279 14.46 -7.90 -30.34
N TYR A 280 14.70 -7.54 -29.08
CA TYR A 280 14.83 -8.46 -27.96
C TYR A 280 14.04 -7.99 -26.75
N VAL A 281 14.68 -7.33 -25.77
CA VAL A 281 14.05 -6.95 -24.51
C VAL A 281 14.48 -5.56 -24.04
N ALA A 282 13.64 -4.96 -23.20
CA ALA A 282 14.01 -3.86 -22.29
C ALA A 282 14.05 -4.39 -20.86
N GLU A 283 15.23 -4.36 -20.23
CA GLU A 283 15.48 -4.86 -18.88
C GLU A 283 15.62 -3.71 -17.87
N THR A 284 15.04 -3.91 -16.69
CA THR A 284 14.94 -2.94 -15.59
C THR A 284 14.96 -3.64 -14.22
N GLY A 285 14.75 -2.89 -13.14
CA GLY A 285 14.57 -3.44 -11.79
C GLY A 285 15.85 -3.70 -11.00
N ASP A 286 16.97 -3.10 -11.41
CA ASP A 286 18.24 -3.12 -10.67
C ASP A 286 18.42 -1.84 -9.83
N PRO A 287 18.40 -1.92 -8.48
CA PRO A 287 18.62 -0.77 -7.60
C PRO A 287 20.08 -0.31 -7.54
N SER A 288 21.03 -1.18 -7.90
CA SER A 288 22.47 -0.90 -7.86
C SER A 288 22.98 -0.19 -9.12
N PHE A 289 22.16 -0.06 -10.16
CA PHE A 289 22.60 0.49 -11.43
C PHE A 289 22.95 1.98 -11.32
N THR A 290 24.16 2.32 -11.75
CA THR A 290 24.65 3.71 -11.83
C THR A 290 24.80 4.14 -13.30
N PRO A 291 24.28 5.31 -13.72
CA PRO A 291 24.39 5.76 -15.12
C PRO A 291 25.84 5.90 -15.57
N GLY A 292 26.21 5.25 -16.67
CA GLY A 292 27.57 5.25 -17.19
C GLY A 292 28.61 4.50 -16.35
N GLY A 293 28.19 3.86 -15.25
CA GLY A 293 29.04 3.13 -14.31
C GLY A 293 28.80 1.61 -14.31
N GLY A 294 29.16 0.96 -13.19
CA GLY A 294 28.93 -0.46 -12.93
C GLY A 294 27.50 -0.78 -12.45
N GLY A 295 27.20 -2.08 -12.33
CA GLY A 295 25.87 -2.60 -11.99
C GLY A 295 25.20 -3.33 -13.17
N GLY A 296 23.90 -3.55 -13.08
CA GLY A 296 23.09 -4.36 -14.01
C GLY A 296 22.86 -5.80 -13.51
N THR A 297 23.27 -6.13 -12.29
CA THR A 297 23.09 -7.45 -11.66
C THR A 297 22.56 -7.37 -10.23
N GLY A 298 22.28 -6.18 -9.69
CA GLY A 298 21.77 -6.02 -8.35
C GLY A 298 20.33 -6.49 -8.19
N GLY A 299 19.89 -6.58 -6.95
CA GLY A 299 18.60 -7.13 -6.56
C GLY A 299 18.07 -6.50 -5.28
N SER A 300 16.87 -6.90 -4.89
CA SER A 300 16.28 -6.55 -3.60
C SER A 300 16.88 -7.32 -2.42
N GLY A 301 17.76 -8.30 -2.68
CA GLY A 301 18.44 -9.11 -1.66
C GLY A 301 17.68 -10.39 -1.30
N THR A 302 16.68 -10.79 -2.10
CA THR A 302 15.94 -12.02 -1.88
C THR A 302 15.66 -12.69 -3.22
N ALA A 303 16.39 -13.77 -3.49
CA ALA A 303 16.17 -14.60 -4.66
C ALA A 303 14.95 -15.51 -4.48
N ILE A 304 14.29 -15.84 -5.59
CA ILE A 304 13.14 -16.74 -5.67
C ILE A 304 13.37 -17.78 -6.78
N ALA A 305 12.91 -19.00 -6.51
CA ALA A 305 13.04 -20.13 -7.43
C ALA A 305 12.24 -19.92 -8.73
N ALA A 306 12.73 -20.48 -9.84
CA ALA A 306 12.11 -20.35 -11.15
C ALA A 306 10.71 -20.99 -11.24
N GLU A 307 9.80 -20.36 -11.98
CA GLU A 307 8.47 -20.87 -12.31
C GLU A 307 8.35 -20.96 -13.85
N PHE A 308 9.12 -21.88 -14.44
CA PHE A 308 9.15 -22.03 -15.90
C PHE A 308 7.81 -22.54 -16.47
N SER A 309 7.44 -22.05 -17.65
CA SER A 309 6.27 -22.50 -18.40
C SER A 309 6.60 -22.61 -19.90
N SER A 310 5.71 -23.25 -20.65
CA SER A 310 5.78 -23.30 -22.12
C SER A 310 5.28 -22.01 -22.79
N THR A 311 4.97 -20.97 -22.01
CA THR A 311 4.48 -19.70 -22.54
C THR A 311 5.60 -19.02 -23.33
N PRO A 312 5.38 -18.69 -24.61
CA PRO A 312 6.40 -18.04 -25.42
C PRO A 312 6.57 -16.57 -25.02
N PHE A 313 7.81 -16.07 -25.05
CA PHE A 313 8.10 -14.63 -24.90
C PHE A 313 7.83 -13.87 -26.21
N THR A 314 6.56 -13.78 -26.58
CA THR A 314 6.10 -12.89 -27.65
C THR A 314 6.15 -11.43 -27.21
N GLU A 315 6.05 -10.49 -28.16
CA GLU A 315 6.01 -9.05 -27.86
C GLU A 315 5.00 -8.75 -26.73
N GLY A 316 5.45 -7.97 -25.75
CA GLY A 316 4.66 -7.61 -24.57
C GLY A 316 4.71 -8.60 -23.41
N MET A 317 5.26 -9.81 -23.56
CA MET A 317 5.46 -10.70 -22.42
C MET A 317 6.50 -10.14 -21.45
N VAL A 318 6.26 -10.31 -20.15
CA VAL A 318 7.14 -9.81 -19.10
C VAL A 318 7.73 -11.00 -18.34
N GLY A 319 9.06 -11.04 -18.32
CA GLY A 319 9.83 -12.14 -17.72
C GLY A 319 10.76 -11.68 -16.63
N MET A 320 11.12 -12.60 -15.74
CA MET A 320 12.02 -12.31 -14.63
C MET A 320 13.47 -12.52 -15.05
N SER A 321 14.34 -11.54 -14.82
CA SER A 321 15.78 -11.69 -15.05
C SER A 321 16.41 -12.54 -13.95
N ARG A 322 17.45 -13.29 -14.33
CA ARG A 322 18.23 -14.16 -13.44
C ARG A 322 19.68 -14.23 -13.90
N LEU A 323 20.55 -14.78 -13.06
CA LEU A 323 21.92 -15.13 -13.44
C LEU A 323 21.91 -16.28 -14.45
N LYS A 324 22.87 -16.25 -15.38
CA LYS A 324 22.93 -17.18 -16.53
C LYS A 324 22.96 -18.65 -16.09
N ASN A 325 23.77 -18.95 -15.07
CA ASN A 325 24.05 -20.32 -14.62
C ASN A 325 23.28 -20.70 -13.35
N ASP A 326 22.30 -19.89 -12.94
CA ASP A 326 21.49 -20.15 -11.75
C ASP A 326 20.01 -19.84 -12.05
N PRO A 327 19.20 -20.86 -12.33
CA PRO A 327 17.75 -20.73 -12.51
C PRO A 327 17.02 -20.04 -11.37
N ASP A 328 17.48 -20.22 -10.13
CA ASP A 328 16.78 -19.81 -8.90
C ASP A 328 17.33 -18.52 -8.30
N SER A 329 18.08 -17.75 -9.11
CA SER A 329 18.68 -16.47 -8.73
C SER A 329 17.83 -15.24 -9.09
N ALA A 330 16.59 -15.46 -9.52
CA ALA A 330 15.69 -14.36 -9.87
C ALA A 330 15.35 -13.54 -8.62
N ASP A 331 15.45 -12.21 -8.67
CA ASP A 331 15.28 -11.35 -7.48
C ASP A 331 14.32 -10.20 -7.74
N SER A 332 14.80 -9.09 -8.32
CA SER A 332 13.98 -7.90 -8.59
C SER A 332 14.06 -7.43 -10.04
N ARG A 333 15.10 -7.83 -10.79
CA ARG A 333 15.26 -7.46 -12.19
C ARG A 333 14.28 -8.21 -13.07
N PHE A 334 13.70 -7.50 -14.03
CA PHE A 334 12.76 -8.08 -14.99
C PHE A 334 12.89 -7.39 -16.34
N PHE A 335 12.31 -8.02 -17.36
CA PHE A 335 12.38 -7.54 -18.73
C PHE A 335 11.03 -7.58 -19.44
N PHE A 336 10.84 -6.66 -20.38
CA PHE A 336 9.74 -6.65 -21.34
C PHE A 336 10.24 -7.20 -22.68
N ALA A 337 9.59 -8.20 -23.23
CA ALA A 337 9.85 -8.68 -24.59
C ALA A 337 9.39 -7.62 -25.62
N LEU A 338 10.33 -7.10 -26.40
CA LEU A 338 10.12 -6.06 -27.42
C LEU A 338 10.04 -6.61 -28.85
N GLY A 339 10.73 -7.73 -29.12
CA GLY A 339 10.89 -8.24 -30.47
C GLY A 339 11.12 -9.75 -30.55
N PRO A 340 11.17 -10.31 -31.78
CA PRO A 340 11.18 -11.75 -32.04
C PRO A 340 12.37 -12.49 -31.43
N THR A 341 13.54 -11.85 -31.24
CA THR A 341 14.68 -12.51 -30.60
C THR A 341 14.39 -12.87 -29.14
N ALA A 342 13.37 -12.27 -28.50
CA ALA A 342 12.94 -12.62 -27.15
C ALA A 342 12.53 -14.10 -27.01
N ARG A 343 12.11 -14.73 -28.12
CA ARG A 343 11.77 -16.16 -28.18
C ARG A 343 12.92 -17.10 -27.79
N THR A 344 14.17 -16.61 -27.82
CA THR A 344 15.34 -17.38 -27.32
C THR A 344 15.28 -17.67 -25.81
N LEU A 345 14.42 -16.94 -25.07
CA LEU A 345 14.15 -17.05 -23.64
C LEU A 345 13.06 -18.08 -23.29
N ASP A 346 12.33 -18.59 -24.29
CA ASP A 346 11.24 -19.55 -24.10
C ASP A 346 11.70 -20.76 -23.28
N GLY A 347 10.90 -21.14 -22.28
CA GLY A 347 11.18 -22.26 -21.38
C GLY A 347 12.39 -22.10 -20.46
N LYS A 348 13.08 -20.95 -20.47
CA LYS A 348 14.32 -20.71 -19.69
C LYS A 348 14.19 -19.60 -18.65
N TYR A 349 13.11 -18.83 -18.69
CA TYR A 349 12.84 -17.68 -17.83
C TYR A 349 11.39 -17.70 -17.38
N THR A 350 11.13 -17.26 -16.15
CA THR A 350 9.78 -17.18 -15.59
C THR A 350 9.00 -16.06 -16.28
N ALA A 351 7.88 -16.39 -16.92
CA ALA A 351 6.92 -15.42 -17.43
C ALA A 351 5.88 -15.10 -16.33
N TRP A 352 5.79 -13.85 -15.89
CA TRP A 352 4.92 -13.46 -14.77
C TRP A 352 3.89 -12.38 -15.13
N GLY A 353 4.02 -11.76 -16.31
CA GLY A 353 3.10 -10.71 -16.74
C GLY A 353 3.03 -10.55 -18.25
N ARG A 354 2.07 -9.74 -18.70
CA ARG A 354 1.91 -9.33 -20.10
C ARG A 354 1.49 -7.86 -20.19
N VAL A 355 2.08 -7.12 -21.10
CA VAL A 355 1.65 -5.76 -21.43
C VAL A 355 0.28 -5.82 -22.10
N VAL A 356 -0.68 -5.09 -21.56
CA VAL A 356 -2.05 -4.97 -22.08
C VAL A 356 -2.34 -3.58 -22.65
N ALA A 357 -1.50 -2.59 -22.36
CA ALA A 357 -1.52 -1.27 -23.00
C ALA A 357 -0.19 -0.55 -22.83
N GLY A 358 0.11 0.39 -23.74
CA GLY A 358 1.31 1.23 -23.67
C GLY A 358 2.57 0.62 -24.28
N MET A 359 2.45 -0.45 -25.08
CA MET A 359 3.59 -1.12 -25.72
C MET A 359 4.43 -0.15 -26.57
N GLN A 360 3.79 0.85 -27.21
CA GLN A 360 4.48 1.86 -28.00
C GLN A 360 5.51 2.67 -27.19
N TYR A 361 5.31 2.86 -25.89
CA TYR A 361 6.25 3.57 -25.04
C TYR A 361 7.51 2.73 -24.75
N LEU A 362 7.34 1.42 -24.57
CA LEU A 362 8.46 0.48 -24.43
C LEU A 362 9.27 0.37 -25.74
N LYS A 363 8.59 0.37 -26.88
CA LYS A 363 9.24 0.34 -28.21
C LYS A 363 9.93 1.67 -28.56
N ALA A 364 9.54 2.78 -27.93
CA ALA A 364 10.19 4.07 -28.11
C ALA A 364 11.50 4.20 -27.32
N LEU A 365 11.76 3.32 -26.34
CA LEU A 365 13.00 3.34 -25.54
C LEU A 365 14.23 3.28 -26.45
N LYS A 366 15.20 4.16 -26.22
CA LYS A 366 16.43 4.16 -27.03
C LYS A 366 17.23 2.86 -26.79
N PRO A 367 17.71 2.18 -27.85
CA PRO A 367 18.64 1.07 -27.69
C PRO A 367 19.84 1.47 -26.83
N ALA A 368 20.15 0.67 -25.82
CA ALA A 368 21.16 1.02 -24.84
C ALA A 368 21.71 -0.21 -24.13
N ASN A 369 22.99 -0.15 -23.77
CA ASN A 369 23.60 -1.06 -22.82
C ASN A 369 24.36 -0.19 -21.81
N ARG A 370 23.90 -0.18 -20.55
CA ARG A 370 24.42 0.68 -19.47
C ARG A 370 24.50 2.17 -19.88
N PRO A 371 23.37 2.79 -20.27
CA PRO A 371 23.38 4.17 -20.75
C PRO A 371 23.80 5.17 -19.65
N LYS A 372 24.43 6.28 -20.07
CA LYS A 372 24.72 7.44 -19.20
C LYS A 372 23.48 8.24 -18.83
N ALA A 373 22.42 8.14 -19.63
CA ALA A 373 21.13 8.80 -19.43
C ALA A 373 20.01 7.78 -19.68
N PRO A 374 19.77 6.83 -18.75
CA PRO A 374 18.69 5.85 -18.88
C PRO A 374 17.32 6.51 -18.79
N GLU A 375 16.35 5.95 -19.51
CA GLU A 375 14.94 6.13 -19.14
C GLU A 375 14.64 5.34 -17.86
N ARG A 376 13.64 5.80 -17.11
CA ARG A 376 13.31 5.29 -15.78
C ARG A 376 11.82 5.05 -15.65
N MET A 377 11.47 4.02 -14.88
CA MET A 377 10.12 3.88 -14.34
C MET A 377 9.92 4.99 -13.32
N THR A 378 9.12 6.00 -13.64
CA THR A 378 8.91 7.15 -12.75
C THR A 378 8.18 6.68 -11.49
N THR A 379 7.14 5.89 -11.66
CA THR A 379 6.49 5.14 -10.59
C THR A 379 6.02 3.78 -11.11
N VAL A 380 5.89 2.81 -10.21
CA VAL A 380 5.20 1.55 -10.48
C VAL A 380 4.16 1.31 -9.40
N ARG A 381 2.92 1.01 -9.77
CA ARG A 381 1.81 0.81 -8.82
C ARG A 381 0.97 -0.40 -9.22
N VAL A 382 0.45 -1.13 -8.23
CA VAL A 382 -0.68 -2.03 -8.47
C VAL A 382 -1.89 -1.16 -8.69
N VAL A 383 -2.64 -1.39 -9.76
CA VAL A 383 -3.77 -0.55 -10.14
C VAL A 383 -4.84 -0.54 -9.05
N ALA A 384 -5.07 -1.66 -8.37
CA ALA A 384 -5.96 -1.68 -7.20
C ALA A 384 -5.54 -0.67 -6.13
N ASP A 385 -4.24 -0.41 -5.97
CA ASP A 385 -3.70 0.54 -4.99
C ASP A 385 -3.82 2.02 -5.45
N LEU A 386 -4.31 2.28 -6.66
CA LEU A 386 -4.60 3.63 -7.18
C LEU A 386 -6.05 4.07 -6.95
N TYR A 387 -6.94 3.09 -6.85
CA TYR A 387 -8.32 3.29 -6.41
C TYR A 387 -8.47 3.21 -4.90
N LYS A 388 -7.34 2.94 -4.26
CA LYS A 388 -7.11 3.11 -2.84
C LYS A 388 -6.80 4.59 -2.63
#